data_AF-A0A2N1WFX6-F1
#
_entry.id   AF-A0A2N1WFX6-F1
#
_cell.length_a   1.000
_cell.length_b   1.000
_cell.length_c   1.000
_cell.angle_alpha   90.00
_cell.angle_beta   90.00
_cell.angle_gamma   90.00
#
_symmetry.space_group_name_H-M   'P 1'
#
loop_
_entity.id
_entity.type
_entity.pdbx_description
1 polymer ?
#
loop_
_entity_poly.entity_id
_entity_poly.type
_entity_poly.pdbx_seq_one_letter_code
_entity_poly.pdbx_strand_id
1 'polypeptide(L)'
;MKKPRSTPARRPAGTPPWASLAARTRPAGAILATILGVCSITLATFDADADPASSHPLFELDCRAGGPYNAAERLQELERWRIDAGPDDPELHGQWLYCRATALEMNGELDAAYASYTASIESFARLPLPAIGAIKALLDRSYIDYLRTNDTARYCPDRSEALRLAREIGDPEAMIAALNQNAFCFAGRPEQLAEGLALLEEALELAKAEDMAPGALGMIY
;
A
#
# COMPACT_ATOMS: atom_id res chain seq x y z
N MET A 1 20.27 36.60 -45.61
CA MET A 1 20.59 35.19 -45.91
C MET A 1 20.52 34.38 -44.61
N LYS A 2 19.48 33.58 -44.40
CA LYS A 2 19.26 32.75 -43.20
C LYS A 2 19.75 31.31 -43.47
N LYS A 3 20.63 30.77 -42.63
CA LYS A 3 21.04 29.35 -42.67
C LYS A 3 19.92 28.46 -42.09
N PRO A 4 19.65 27.28 -42.66
CA PRO A 4 18.71 26.33 -42.07
C PRO A 4 19.38 25.50 -40.95
N ARG A 5 18.63 25.22 -39.87
CA ARG A 5 19.02 24.30 -38.79
C ARG A 5 18.67 22.86 -39.19
N SER A 6 19.60 21.94 -39.01
CA SER A 6 19.45 20.50 -39.20
C SER A 6 18.85 19.83 -37.96
N THR A 7 17.85 18.97 -38.17
CA THR A 7 17.23 18.11 -37.15
C THR A 7 18.08 16.85 -36.92
N PRO A 8 18.32 16.40 -35.67
CA PRO A 8 18.98 15.12 -35.42
C PRO A 8 17.99 13.94 -35.47
N ALA A 9 18.45 12.84 -36.07
CA ALA A 9 17.71 11.60 -36.26
C ALA A 9 17.51 10.81 -34.94
N ARG A 10 16.30 10.27 -34.74
CA ARG A 10 15.99 9.31 -33.66
C ARG A 10 16.68 7.97 -33.93
N ARG A 11 17.36 7.43 -32.91
CA ARG A 11 17.80 6.02 -32.88
C ARG A 11 16.62 5.12 -32.46
N PRO A 12 16.50 3.90 -33.02
CA PRO A 12 15.49 2.94 -32.58
C PRO A 12 15.85 2.38 -31.19
N ALA A 13 14.82 2.24 -30.34
CA ALA A 13 14.90 1.61 -29.03
C ALA A 13 15.18 0.10 -29.19
N GLY A 14 16.22 -0.38 -28.52
CA GLY A 14 16.47 -1.81 -28.36
C GLY A 14 15.45 -2.44 -27.41
N THR A 15 15.03 -3.65 -27.72
CA THR A 15 14.12 -4.45 -26.88
C THR A 15 14.83 -4.90 -25.59
N PRO A 16 14.20 -4.75 -24.40
CA PRO A 16 14.76 -5.25 -23.15
C PRO A 16 14.74 -6.79 -23.07
N PRO A 17 15.71 -7.40 -22.35
CA PRO A 17 16.07 -8.82 -22.48
C PRO A 17 15.19 -9.84 -21.73
N TRP A 18 14.01 -9.46 -21.22
CA TRP A 18 13.17 -10.36 -20.40
C TRP A 18 11.89 -10.86 -21.11
N ALA A 19 11.69 -10.53 -22.39
CA ALA A 19 10.59 -11.05 -23.20
C ALA A 19 10.86 -12.50 -23.66
N SER A 20 10.81 -13.48 -22.75
CA SER A 20 10.69 -14.91 -23.08
C SER A 20 10.31 -15.73 -21.87
N LEU A 21 9.01 -15.95 -21.64
CA LEU A 21 8.49 -17.23 -21.13
C LEU A 21 6.95 -17.18 -21.10
N ALA A 22 6.34 -17.48 -22.25
CA ALA A 22 4.97 -17.96 -22.31
C ALA A 22 4.95 -19.36 -22.94
N ALA A 23 3.99 -20.16 -22.50
CA ALA A 23 3.58 -21.48 -22.99
C ALA A 23 4.38 -22.69 -22.47
N ARG A 24 3.76 -23.40 -21.51
CA ARG A 24 3.75 -24.87 -21.55
C ARG A 24 2.33 -25.40 -21.49
N THR A 25 2.14 -26.35 -22.39
CA THR A 25 0.91 -26.97 -22.87
C THR A 25 0.47 -28.11 -21.95
N ARG A 26 -0.85 -28.32 -21.88
CA ARG A 26 -1.49 -29.54 -21.38
C ARG A 26 -1.22 -30.72 -22.33
N PRO A 27 -1.22 -31.96 -21.81
CA PRO A 27 -1.74 -33.08 -22.59
C PRO A 27 -2.93 -33.76 -21.89
N ALA A 28 -3.90 -34.12 -22.73
CA ALA A 28 -5.00 -35.03 -22.43
C ALA A 28 -4.54 -36.50 -22.53
N GLY A 29 -5.17 -37.41 -21.79
CA GLY A 29 -5.02 -38.84 -22.03
C GLY A 29 -5.55 -39.80 -20.95
N ALA A 30 -6.75 -40.35 -21.22
CA ALA A 30 -7.21 -41.72 -20.95
C ALA A 30 -7.48 -42.23 -19.50
N ILE A 31 -8.75 -42.12 -19.11
CA ILE A 31 -9.69 -43.20 -18.68
C ILE A 31 -9.08 -44.56 -18.29
N LEU A 32 -9.31 -44.96 -17.02
CA LEU A 32 -9.67 -46.33 -16.67
C LEU A 32 -10.73 -46.33 -15.58
N ALA A 33 -11.89 -46.93 -15.88
CA ALA A 33 -13.02 -47.08 -14.98
C ALA A 33 -12.83 -48.30 -14.08
N THR A 34 -13.09 -48.18 -12.79
CA THR A 34 -13.53 -49.30 -11.95
C THR A 34 -14.52 -48.78 -10.90
N ILE A 35 -15.67 -49.42 -10.88
CA ILE A 35 -16.90 -49.10 -10.15
C ILE A 35 -16.84 -49.75 -8.76
N LEU A 36 -17.23 -49.02 -7.71
CA LEU A 36 -18.19 -49.42 -6.65
C LEU A 36 -17.91 -48.65 -5.35
N GLY A 37 -18.90 -47.89 -4.90
CA GLY A 37 -18.88 -47.26 -3.57
C GLY A 37 -19.69 -45.98 -3.53
N VAL A 38 -21.02 -46.10 -3.59
CA VAL A 38 -21.93 -44.98 -3.29
C VAL A 38 -21.79 -44.66 -1.81
N CYS A 39 -20.96 -43.68 -1.49
CA CYS A 39 -21.02 -42.93 -0.24
C CYS A 39 -21.21 -41.46 -0.66
N SER A 40 -22.46 -41.04 -0.76
CA SER A 40 -22.82 -39.63 -0.96
C SER A 40 -22.51 -38.87 0.32
N ILE A 41 -21.23 -38.61 0.56
CA ILE A 41 -20.80 -37.53 1.42
C ILE A 41 -20.87 -36.30 0.53
N THR A 42 -21.90 -35.49 0.73
CA THR A 42 -21.97 -34.14 0.22
C THR A 42 -20.76 -33.40 0.80
N LEU A 43 -19.65 -33.39 0.07
CA LEU A 43 -18.55 -32.47 0.33
C LEU A 43 -19.11 -31.08 0.04
N ALA A 44 -19.60 -30.43 1.09
CA ALA A 44 -19.72 -28.99 1.10
C ALA A 44 -18.34 -28.46 0.69
N THR A 45 -18.28 -27.78 -0.44
CA THR A 45 -17.19 -26.87 -0.74
C THR A 45 -17.21 -25.83 0.37
N PHE A 46 -16.41 -26.07 1.41
CA PHE A 46 -16.00 -24.99 2.30
C PHE A 46 -15.20 -24.04 1.43
N ASP A 47 -15.84 -22.94 1.03
CA ASP A 47 -15.13 -21.74 0.60
C ASP A 47 -14.26 -21.35 1.78
N ALA A 48 -12.97 -21.67 1.65
CA ALA A 48 -11.95 -21.24 2.58
C ALA A 48 -11.69 -19.75 2.33
N ASP A 49 -11.90 -18.98 3.39
CA ASP A 49 -11.07 -17.85 3.78
C ASP A 49 -11.29 -16.50 3.07
N ALA A 50 -12.51 -15.96 3.15
CA ALA A 50 -12.61 -14.52 3.40
C ALA A 50 -12.38 -14.32 4.90
N ASP A 51 -11.27 -13.67 5.28
CA ASP A 51 -10.93 -13.41 6.68
C ASP A 51 -12.07 -12.57 7.32
N PRO A 52 -12.74 -13.05 8.39
CA PRO A 52 -13.87 -12.35 8.98
C PRO A 52 -13.53 -10.92 9.41
N ALA A 53 -12.27 -10.61 9.75
CA ALA A 53 -11.84 -9.26 10.10
C ALA A 53 -12.06 -8.27 8.94
N SER A 54 -11.71 -8.66 7.71
CA SER A 54 -11.81 -7.81 6.51
C SER A 54 -13.26 -7.42 6.13
N SER A 55 -14.26 -8.10 6.68
CA SER A 55 -15.68 -7.83 6.46
C SER A 55 -16.28 -6.79 7.43
N HIS A 56 -15.50 -6.33 8.41
CA HIS A 56 -15.97 -5.35 9.38
C HIS A 56 -16.15 -3.96 8.72
N PRO A 57 -17.24 -3.21 9.00
CA PRO A 57 -17.51 -1.89 8.39
C PRO A 57 -16.38 -0.86 8.53
N LEU A 58 -15.51 -1.04 9.52
CA LEU A 58 -14.32 -0.23 9.73
C LEU A 58 -13.32 -0.29 8.55
N PHE A 59 -13.25 -1.42 7.82
CA PHE A 59 -12.40 -1.53 6.63
C PHE A 59 -13.03 -0.86 5.40
N GLU A 60 -14.35 -0.68 5.39
CA GLU A 60 -15.07 0.11 4.39
C GLU A 60 -15.03 1.62 4.70
N LEU A 61 -14.76 2.00 5.96
CA LEU A 61 -14.60 3.39 6.33
C LEU A 61 -13.36 3.96 5.64
N ASP A 62 -13.57 4.91 4.72
CA ASP A 62 -12.45 5.66 4.13
C ASP A 62 -11.83 6.57 5.19
N CYS A 63 -10.78 6.06 5.83
CA CYS A 63 -10.04 6.77 6.86
C CYS A 63 -9.05 7.81 6.29
N ARG A 64 -9.06 8.08 4.98
CA ARG A 64 -8.26 9.16 4.38
C ARG A 64 -8.86 10.53 4.70
N ALA A 65 -8.07 11.60 4.59
CA ALA A 65 -8.49 12.96 4.91
C ALA A 65 -9.65 13.50 4.03
N GLY A 66 -9.90 12.91 2.85
CA GLY A 66 -10.94 13.32 1.90
C GLY A 66 -12.28 12.57 2.02
N GLY A 67 -12.45 11.70 3.03
CA GLY A 67 -13.68 10.96 3.26
C GLY A 67 -14.89 11.83 3.62
N PRO A 68 -16.10 11.26 3.72
CA PRO A 68 -17.35 12.01 3.93
C PRO A 68 -17.47 12.63 5.33
N TYR A 69 -16.67 12.18 6.29
CA TYR A 69 -16.69 12.63 7.68
C TYR A 69 -15.59 13.67 7.94
N ASN A 70 -15.96 14.74 8.64
CA ASN A 70 -14.96 15.61 9.26
C ASN A 70 -14.28 14.92 10.45
N ALA A 71 -13.25 15.55 11.03
CA ALA A 71 -12.46 14.99 12.12
C ALA A 71 -13.32 14.55 13.33
N ALA A 72 -14.23 15.40 13.79
CA ALA A 72 -15.05 15.15 14.97
C ALA A 72 -16.09 14.05 14.73
N GLU A 73 -16.74 14.06 13.56
CA GLU A 73 -17.69 13.01 13.16
C GLU A 73 -17.00 11.65 13.06
N ARG A 74 -15.78 11.61 12.51
CA ARG A 74 -14.99 10.38 12.42
C ARG A 74 -14.64 9.82 13.79
N LEU A 75 -14.16 10.67 14.71
CA LEU A 75 -13.86 10.24 16.08
C LEU A 75 -15.12 9.71 16.78
N GLN A 76 -16.27 10.36 16.58
CA GLN A 76 -17.54 9.90 17.14
C GLN A 76 -17.97 8.55 16.57
N GLU A 77 -17.83 8.33 15.26
CA GLU A 77 -18.16 7.05 14.63
C GLU A 77 -17.25 5.93 15.15
N LEU A 78 -15.95 6.19 15.25
CA LEU A 78 -14.96 5.22 15.73
C LEU A 78 -15.20 4.76 17.17
N GLU A 79 -15.79 5.60 18.02
CA GLU A 79 -16.11 5.22 19.40
C GLU A 79 -17.14 4.06 19.46
N ARG A 80 -18.00 3.93 18.44
CA ARG A 80 -18.97 2.82 18.36
C ARG A 80 -18.29 1.47 18.23
N TRP A 81 -17.11 1.43 17.64
CA TRP A 81 -16.35 0.21 17.40
C TRP A 81 -15.18 0.03 18.38
N ARG A 82 -14.99 0.92 19.36
CA ARG A 82 -13.84 0.85 20.28
C ARG A 82 -13.76 -0.47 21.04
N ILE A 83 -14.91 -1.02 21.43
CA ILE A 83 -14.98 -2.30 22.16
C ILE A 83 -14.69 -3.48 21.23
N ASP A 84 -15.28 -3.47 20.03
CA ASP A 84 -15.14 -4.55 19.06
C ASP A 84 -13.71 -4.59 18.49
N ALA A 85 -13.13 -3.42 18.21
CA ALA A 85 -11.73 -3.25 17.82
C ALA A 85 -10.79 -3.30 19.04
N GLY A 86 -11.02 -4.23 19.97
CA GLY A 86 -10.15 -4.49 21.11
C GLY A 86 -8.81 -5.13 20.69
N PRO A 87 -7.80 -5.17 21.56
CA PRO A 87 -6.44 -5.59 21.21
C PRO A 87 -6.30 -7.09 20.83
N ASP A 88 -7.32 -7.89 21.12
CA ASP A 88 -7.38 -9.34 20.85
C ASP A 88 -7.45 -9.65 19.35
N ASP A 89 -8.00 -8.73 18.54
CA ASP A 89 -7.92 -8.76 17.08
C ASP A 89 -6.91 -7.69 16.61
N PRO A 90 -5.65 -8.05 16.36
CA PRO A 90 -4.61 -7.10 16.01
C PRO A 90 -4.86 -6.36 14.69
N GLU A 91 -5.56 -6.97 13.72
CA GLU A 91 -5.84 -6.33 12.44
C GLU A 91 -6.92 -5.26 12.60
N LEU A 92 -8.05 -5.64 13.21
CA LEU A 92 -9.16 -4.72 13.47
C LEU A 92 -8.74 -3.59 14.41
N HIS A 93 -7.99 -3.91 15.46
CA HIS A 93 -7.43 -2.90 16.38
C HIS A 93 -6.46 -1.95 15.68
N GLY A 94 -5.58 -2.50 14.82
CA GLY A 94 -4.63 -1.71 14.05
C GLY A 94 -5.34 -0.73 13.11
N GLN A 95 -6.39 -1.19 12.43
CA GLN A 95 -7.21 -0.35 11.55
C GLN A 95 -7.94 0.73 12.34
N TRP A 96 -8.49 0.42 13.51
CA TRP A 96 -9.19 1.40 14.35
C TRP A 96 -8.23 2.50 14.83
N LEU A 97 -7.04 2.11 15.28
CA LEU A 97 -5.99 3.04 15.70
C LEU A 97 -5.51 3.93 14.56
N TYR A 98 -5.40 3.37 13.35
CA TYR A 98 -5.06 4.13 12.13
C TYR A 98 -6.13 5.18 11.83
N CYS A 99 -7.40 4.78 11.76
CA CYS A 99 -8.51 5.70 11.50
C CYS A 99 -8.66 6.79 12.56
N ARG A 100 -8.38 6.45 13.83
CA ARG A 100 -8.33 7.42 14.92
C ARG A 100 -7.18 8.41 14.73
N ALA A 101 -6.02 7.93 14.30
CA ALA A 101 -4.86 8.78 14.04
C ALA A 101 -5.14 9.81 12.95
N THR A 102 -5.75 9.40 11.83
CA THR A 102 -6.08 10.31 10.72
C THR A 102 -7.11 11.35 11.16
N ALA A 103 -8.09 10.98 11.99
CA ALA A 103 -9.06 11.91 12.55
C ALA A 103 -8.41 12.97 13.47
N LEU A 104 -7.47 12.54 14.33
CA LEU A 104 -6.71 13.43 15.20
C LEU A 104 -5.81 14.38 14.40
N GLU A 105 -5.18 13.87 13.33
CA GLU A 105 -4.37 14.67 12.42
C GLU A 105 -5.21 15.76 11.73
N MET A 106 -6.40 15.42 11.23
CA MET A 106 -7.35 16.38 10.65
C MET A 106 -7.78 17.46 11.66
N ASN A 107 -7.76 17.14 12.95
CA ASN A 107 -8.06 18.10 14.03
C ASN A 107 -6.83 18.92 14.48
N GLY A 108 -5.67 18.70 13.88
CA GLY A 108 -4.41 19.34 14.25
C GLY A 108 -3.77 18.77 15.53
N GLU A 109 -4.30 17.68 16.09
CA GLU A 109 -3.80 17.02 17.30
C GLU A 109 -2.63 16.08 16.96
N LEU A 110 -1.56 16.64 16.39
CA LEU A 110 -0.47 15.86 15.81
C LEU A 110 0.22 14.91 16.80
N ASP A 111 0.35 15.28 18.09
CA ASP A 111 0.98 14.43 19.12
C ASP A 111 0.12 13.19 19.39
N ALA A 112 -1.20 13.37 19.48
CA ALA A 112 -2.14 12.27 19.67
C ALA A 112 -2.23 11.40 18.41
N ALA A 113 -2.22 12.00 17.22
CA ALA A 113 -2.19 11.29 15.95
C ALA A 113 -0.93 10.41 15.85
N TYR A 114 0.24 10.96 16.15
CA TYR A 114 1.52 10.22 16.15
C TYR A 114 1.50 9.02 17.09
N ALA A 115 0.99 9.20 18.31
CA ALA A 115 0.85 8.12 19.27
C ALA A 115 -0.11 7.03 18.76
N SER A 116 -1.22 7.43 18.12
CA SER A 116 -2.20 6.50 17.55
C SER A 116 -1.65 5.75 16.33
N TYR A 117 -0.90 6.39 15.43
CA TYR A 117 -0.19 5.70 14.35
C TYR A 117 0.83 4.71 14.89
N THR A 118 1.59 5.09 15.93
CA THR A 118 2.57 4.20 16.56
C THR A 118 1.91 2.94 17.12
N ALA A 119 0.81 3.11 17.87
CA ALA A 119 0.04 1.97 18.37
C ALA A 119 -0.56 1.13 17.24
N SER A 120 -1.00 1.75 16.14
CA SER A 120 -1.51 1.03 14.97
C SER A 120 -0.44 0.12 14.36
N ILE A 121 0.77 0.65 14.17
CA ILE A 121 1.93 -0.11 13.67
C ILE A 121 2.25 -1.28 14.60
N GLU A 122 2.28 -1.05 15.92
CA GLU A 122 2.50 -2.11 16.92
C GLU A 122 1.40 -3.18 16.89
N SER A 123 0.16 -2.80 16.56
CA SER A 123 -0.94 -3.75 16.40
C SER A 123 -0.76 -4.62 15.18
N PHE A 124 -0.51 -4.02 14.01
CA PHE A 124 -0.27 -4.77 12.78
C PHE A 124 0.99 -5.64 12.86
N ALA A 125 2.01 -5.24 13.63
CA ALA A 125 3.21 -6.05 13.85
C ALA A 125 2.95 -7.38 14.59
N ARG A 126 1.77 -7.57 15.20
CA ARG A 126 1.36 -8.86 15.80
C ARG A 126 0.78 -9.84 14.77
N LEU A 127 0.51 -9.40 13.54
CA LEU A 127 -0.03 -10.27 12.50
C LEU A 127 1.05 -11.23 11.97
N PRO A 128 0.66 -12.45 11.55
CA PRO A 128 1.60 -13.41 10.97
C PRO A 128 2.10 -13.01 9.59
N LEU A 129 1.37 -12.13 8.89
CA LEU A 129 1.71 -11.59 7.58
C LEU A 129 1.59 -10.06 7.60
N PRO A 130 2.40 -9.35 6.79
CA PRO A 130 2.24 -7.91 6.60
C PRO A 130 0.84 -7.50 6.16
N ALA A 131 0.36 -6.37 6.70
CA ALA A 131 -0.92 -5.78 6.33
C ALA A 131 -0.72 -4.40 5.68
N ILE A 132 -1.60 -4.06 4.73
CA ILE A 132 -1.62 -2.73 4.07
C ILE A 132 -1.77 -1.60 5.09
N GLY A 133 -2.53 -1.82 6.16
CA GLY A 133 -2.70 -0.85 7.24
C GLY A 133 -1.37 -0.46 7.91
N ALA A 134 -0.41 -1.38 8.02
CA ALA A 134 0.92 -1.08 8.55
C ALA A 134 1.69 -0.10 7.66
N ILE A 135 1.62 -0.30 6.33
CA ILE A 135 2.25 0.60 5.35
C ILE A 135 1.66 1.99 5.48
N LYS A 136 0.33 2.11 5.50
CA LYS A 136 -0.37 3.40 5.63
C LYS A 136 0.03 4.11 6.92
N ALA A 137 0.01 3.42 8.06
CA ALA A 137 0.38 3.99 9.35
C ALA A 137 1.86 4.44 9.41
N LEU A 138 2.78 3.67 8.82
CA LEU A 138 4.19 4.06 8.70
C LEU A 138 4.37 5.32 7.85
N LEU A 139 3.73 5.37 6.67
CA LEU A 139 3.82 6.51 5.78
C LEU A 139 3.27 7.78 6.44
N ASP A 140 2.09 7.72 7.06
CA ASP A 140 1.46 8.87 7.69
C ASP A 140 2.20 9.33 8.97
N ARG A 141 2.71 8.38 9.78
CA ARG A 141 3.60 8.74 10.91
C ARG A 141 4.87 9.43 10.42
N SER A 142 5.46 8.94 9.33
CA SER A 142 6.64 9.55 8.72
C SER A 142 6.35 10.98 8.23
N TYR A 143 5.14 11.23 7.74
CA TYR A 143 4.73 12.56 7.29
C TYR A 143 4.64 13.54 8.46
N ILE A 144 4.10 13.11 9.61
CA ILE A 144 4.13 13.92 10.83
C ILE A 144 5.58 14.24 11.25
N ASP A 145 6.49 13.25 11.24
CA ASP A 145 7.91 13.50 11.57
C ASP A 145 8.58 14.46 10.58
N TYR A 146 8.25 14.37 9.29
CA TYR A 146 8.67 15.33 8.28
C TYR A 146 8.19 16.75 8.60
N LEU A 147 6.89 16.94 8.90
CA LEU A 147 6.33 18.25 9.23
C LEU A 147 6.96 18.85 10.50
N ARG A 148 7.27 18.02 11.50
CA ARG A 148 7.83 18.48 12.78
C ARG A 148 9.31 18.82 12.70
N THR A 149 10.08 17.98 12.01
CA THR A 149 11.53 17.96 12.16
C THR A 149 12.27 18.22 10.87
N ASN A 150 11.66 17.87 9.73
CA ASN A 150 12.29 17.81 8.42
C ASN A 150 13.65 17.07 8.43
N ASP A 151 13.82 16.12 9.37
CA ASP A 151 15.04 15.35 9.54
C ASP A 151 14.88 13.97 8.91
N THR A 152 15.62 13.72 7.84
CA THR A 152 15.66 12.43 7.15
C THR A 152 15.97 11.26 8.08
N ALA A 153 16.77 11.46 9.14
CA ALA A 153 17.08 10.40 10.09
C ALA A 153 15.85 9.95 10.92
N ARG A 154 14.81 10.79 10.99
CA ARG A 154 13.57 10.49 11.72
C ARG A 154 12.49 9.88 10.83
N TYR A 155 12.18 10.48 9.68
CA TYR A 155 11.06 10.01 8.86
C TYR A 155 11.43 8.94 7.82
N CYS A 156 12.70 8.85 7.38
CA CYS A 156 13.08 7.87 6.35
C CYS A 156 13.10 6.40 6.78
N PRO A 157 13.37 6.05 8.06
CA PRO A 157 13.21 4.67 8.52
C PRO A 157 11.81 4.12 8.25
N ASP A 158 10.77 4.88 8.60
CA ASP A 158 9.38 4.46 8.38
C ASP A 158 9.05 4.30 6.90
N ARG A 159 9.49 5.26 6.05
CA ARG A 159 9.26 5.18 4.60
C ARG A 159 9.99 4.01 3.95
N SER A 160 11.18 3.68 4.45
CA SER A 160 11.96 2.54 3.94
C SER A 160 11.31 1.22 4.32
N GLU A 161 10.81 1.12 5.54
CA GLU A 161 10.08 -0.06 6.00
C GLU A 161 8.74 -0.21 5.27
N ALA A 162 8.01 0.88 5.07
CA ALA A 162 6.78 0.89 4.27
C ALA A 162 7.02 0.36 2.85
N LEU A 163 8.11 0.79 2.19
CA LEU A 163 8.48 0.30 0.86
C LEU A 163 8.85 -1.18 0.86
N ARG A 164 9.57 -1.65 1.89
CA ARG A 164 9.92 -3.06 2.04
C ARG A 164 8.65 -3.92 2.16
N LEU A 165 7.72 -3.53 3.03
CA LEU A 165 6.44 -4.21 3.24
C LEU A 165 5.57 -4.17 1.98
N ALA A 166 5.52 -3.04 1.28
CA ALA A 166 4.73 -2.91 0.05
C ALA A 166 5.23 -3.85 -1.05
N ARG A 167 6.55 -4.01 -1.19
CA ARG A 167 7.16 -4.99 -2.11
C ARG A 167 6.86 -6.44 -1.72
N GLU A 168 6.79 -6.72 -0.43
CA GLU A 168 6.46 -8.05 0.09
C GLU A 168 4.99 -8.42 -0.18
N ILE A 169 4.07 -7.48 0.03
CA ILE A 169 2.64 -7.67 -0.22
C ILE A 169 2.33 -7.67 -1.73
N GLY A 170 3.02 -6.86 -2.51
CA GLY A 170 2.79 -6.72 -3.95
C GLY A 170 1.53 -5.92 -4.31
N ASP A 171 1.00 -5.11 -3.39
CA ASP A 171 -0.12 -4.21 -3.66
C ASP A 171 0.37 -2.96 -4.42
N PRO A 172 -0.15 -2.71 -5.64
CA PRO A 172 0.37 -1.63 -6.46
C PRO A 172 0.17 -0.23 -5.85
N GLU A 173 -1.00 0.05 -5.26
CA GLU A 173 -1.27 1.37 -4.66
C GLU A 173 -0.32 1.66 -3.49
N ALA A 174 -0.16 0.69 -2.58
CA ALA A 174 0.76 0.81 -1.45
C ALA A 174 2.21 0.95 -1.90
N MET A 175 2.62 0.21 -2.94
CA MET A 175 3.98 0.30 -3.48
C MET A 175 4.26 1.66 -4.10
N ILE A 176 3.32 2.17 -4.90
CA ILE A 176 3.35 3.53 -5.49
C ILE A 176 3.48 4.60 -4.40
N ALA A 177 2.63 4.56 -3.37
CA ALA A 177 2.68 5.52 -2.26
C ALA A 177 4.04 5.47 -1.52
N ALA A 178 4.54 4.28 -1.25
CA ALA A 178 5.81 4.09 -0.55
C ALA A 178 7.02 4.53 -1.38
N LEU A 179 7.05 4.22 -2.69
CA LEU A 179 8.10 4.64 -3.62
C LEU A 179 8.21 6.18 -3.66
N ASN A 180 7.09 6.88 -3.79
CA ASN A 180 7.06 8.34 -3.78
C ASN A 180 7.64 8.93 -2.52
N GLN A 181 7.11 8.52 -1.36
CA GLN A 181 7.52 9.12 -0.10
C GLN A 181 9.00 8.82 0.17
N ASN A 182 9.45 7.61 -0.16
CA ASN A 182 10.84 7.20 -0.01
C ASN A 182 11.78 8.00 -0.94
N ALA A 183 11.35 8.40 -2.13
CA ALA A 183 12.16 9.24 -3.03
C ALA A 183 12.63 10.55 -2.37
N PHE A 184 11.79 11.16 -1.52
CA PHE A 184 12.15 12.39 -0.80
C PHE A 184 13.26 12.20 0.24
N CYS A 185 13.58 10.96 0.64
CA CYS A 185 14.74 10.66 1.49
C CYS A 185 16.10 10.93 0.83
N PHE A 186 16.09 11.14 -0.48
CA PHE A 186 17.28 11.41 -1.28
C PHE A 186 17.36 12.87 -1.75
N ALA A 187 16.30 13.68 -1.56
CA ALA A 187 16.19 15.02 -2.11
C ALA A 187 17.23 16.03 -1.54
N GLY A 188 17.71 15.81 -0.31
CA GLY A 188 18.69 16.68 0.34
C GLY A 188 20.15 16.40 -0.01
N ARG A 189 20.42 15.35 -0.82
CA ARG A 189 21.77 14.87 -1.15
C ARG A 189 21.92 14.84 -2.68
N PRO A 190 22.54 15.86 -3.31
CA PRO A 190 22.67 15.93 -4.76
C PRO A 190 23.30 14.69 -5.39
N GLU A 191 24.23 14.06 -4.68
CA GLU A 191 24.89 12.82 -5.09
C GLU A 191 23.95 11.60 -5.10
N GLN A 192 22.81 11.68 -4.41
CA GLN A 192 21.80 10.62 -4.35
C GLN A 192 20.51 10.95 -5.13
N LEU A 193 20.52 12.04 -5.89
CA LEU A 193 19.34 12.46 -6.68
C LEU A 193 18.90 11.37 -7.66
N ALA A 194 19.85 10.61 -8.22
CA ALA A 194 19.56 9.54 -9.15
C ALA A 194 18.73 8.42 -8.50
N GLU A 195 19.03 8.07 -7.25
CA GLU A 195 18.29 7.07 -6.47
C GLU A 195 16.85 7.52 -6.20
N GLY A 196 16.66 8.78 -5.79
CA GLY A 196 15.32 9.33 -5.60
C GLY A 196 14.51 9.35 -6.90
N LEU A 197 15.12 9.75 -8.02
CA LEU A 197 14.47 9.75 -9.32
C LEU A 197 14.11 8.34 -9.80
N ALA A 198 14.98 7.35 -9.55
CA ALA A 198 14.70 5.96 -9.91
C ALA A 198 13.45 5.40 -9.20
N LEU A 199 13.23 5.77 -7.94
CA LEU A 199 12.01 5.36 -7.21
C LEU A 199 10.74 6.00 -7.81
N LEU A 200 10.81 7.27 -8.22
CA LEU A 200 9.69 7.95 -8.89
C LEU A 200 9.42 7.37 -10.29
N GLU A 201 10.47 6.99 -11.01
CA GLU A 201 10.35 6.30 -12.29
C GLU A 201 9.69 4.93 -12.13
N GLU A 202 10.11 4.12 -11.13
CA GLU A 202 9.49 2.84 -10.77
C GLU A 202 8.00 3.02 -10.45
N ALA A 203 7.65 4.04 -9.67
CA ALA A 203 6.26 4.32 -9.31
C ALA A 203 5.40 4.70 -10.53
N LEU A 204 5.96 5.51 -11.44
CA LEU A 204 5.28 5.91 -12.67
C LEU A 204 5.12 4.74 -13.65
N GLU A 205 6.10 3.85 -13.75
CA GLU A 205 6.01 2.64 -14.56
C GLU A 205 4.93 1.70 -14.03
N LEU A 206 4.89 1.48 -12.71
CA LEU A 206 3.87 0.65 -12.08
C LEU A 206 2.47 1.24 -12.32
N ALA A 207 2.29 2.53 -12.09
CA ALA A 207 0.98 3.15 -12.23
C ALA A 207 0.45 3.10 -13.68
N LYS A 208 1.35 3.13 -14.68
CA LYS A 208 1.00 2.88 -16.09
C LYS A 208 0.62 1.42 -16.35
N ALA A 209 1.33 0.47 -15.74
CA ALA A 209 1.05 -0.95 -15.92
C ALA A 209 -0.33 -1.33 -15.35
N GLU A 210 -0.75 -0.68 -14.27
CA GLU A 210 -2.05 -0.86 -13.62
C GLU A 210 -3.19 0.00 -14.19
N ASP A 211 -2.94 0.74 -15.30
CA ASP A 211 -3.91 1.66 -15.94
C ASP A 211 -4.56 2.65 -14.95
N MET A 212 -3.78 3.13 -13.97
CA MET A 212 -4.29 4.02 -12.93
C MET A 212 -4.68 5.38 -13.51
N ALA A 213 -5.77 5.95 -12.98
CA ALA A 213 -6.26 7.25 -13.42
C ALA A 213 -5.19 8.35 -13.27
N PRO A 214 -5.15 9.37 -14.14
CA PRO A 214 -4.13 10.42 -14.09
C PRO A 214 -3.99 11.15 -12.74
N GLY A 215 -5.07 11.21 -11.94
CA GLY A 215 -5.01 11.75 -10.57
C GLY A 215 -4.16 10.89 -9.62
N ALA A 216 -4.17 9.57 -9.79
CA ALA A 216 -3.29 8.63 -9.09
C ALA A 216 -1.85 8.69 -9.64
N LEU A 217 -1.65 9.14 -10.89
CA LEU A 217 -0.31 9.40 -11.46
C LEU A 217 0.32 10.70 -10.96
N GLY A 218 -0.49 11.65 -10.47
CA GLY A 218 -0.06 12.96 -9.99
C GLY A 218 0.73 12.90 -8.69
N MET A 219 0.46 11.90 -7.83
CA MET A 219 1.36 11.47 -6.76
C MET A 219 1.80 12.59 -5.78
N ILE A 220 0.96 13.63 -5.61
CA ILE A 220 1.11 14.65 -4.57
C ILE A 220 0.11 14.28 -3.47
N TYR A 221 0.62 13.71 -2.37
CA TYR A 221 -0.09 13.56 -1.11
C TYR A 221 0.25 14.76 -0.21
#